data_AF-A0A371IRC4-F1
#
_entry.id   AF-A0A371IRC4-F1
#
_cell.length_a   1.000
_cell.length_b   1.000
_cell.length_c   1.000
_cell.angle_alpha   90.00
_cell.angle_beta   90.00
_cell.angle_gamma   90.00
#
_symmetry.space_group_name_H-M   'P 1'
#
loop_
_entity.id
_entity.type
_entity.pdbx_description
1 polymer ?
#
loop_
_entity_poly.entity_id
_entity_poly.type
_entity_poly.pdbx_seq_one_letter_code
_entity_poly.pdbx_strand_id
1 'polypeptide(L)'
;MRKYSIENIKNNQSNKTLKLVQITDTQIGSFYGMKKLSDMVDKVNSLNADIVVFTGDLIDSSTKKADLKEISSNLKRIDANLAKFSIFGNHDYRNNRKKDYEEIMKKSGFKLLVNDEEKIYLDNKKVINIIGLDEILSGNPNFKILENKDSKVVNEFNLLLLHEPDLVDKIKMNSVDLALSGHTHGGQIRIPFKGALATPPYGREYTKGFYNIKGNELYVSSGLGSTKLPFRLFNIPEIVEFEISIN
;
A
#
# COMPACT_ATOMS: atom_id res chain seq x y z
N MET A 1 -9.29 -7.44 9.38
CA MET A 1 -9.44 -7.54 7.92
C MET A 1 -10.61 -6.67 7.52
N ARG A 2 -10.42 -5.79 6.55
CA ARG A 2 -11.51 -5.01 5.93
C ARG A 2 -11.63 -5.42 4.46
N LYS A 3 -12.85 -5.44 3.95
CA LYS A 3 -13.15 -5.77 2.56
C LYS A 3 -13.92 -4.60 1.96
N TYR A 4 -13.55 -4.22 0.74
CA TYR A 4 -14.22 -3.18 -0.04
C TYR A 4 -14.36 -3.66 -1.49
N SER A 5 -15.39 -3.18 -2.18
CA SER A 5 -15.61 -3.42 -3.61
C SER A 5 -15.51 -2.09 -4.34
N ILE A 6 -14.69 -2.05 -5.39
CA ILE A 6 -14.41 -0.86 -6.20
C ILE A 6 -14.85 -1.18 -7.62
N GLU A 7 -15.90 -0.50 -8.08
CA GLU A 7 -16.44 -0.68 -9.41
C GLU A 7 -15.99 0.48 -10.31
N ASN A 8 -15.20 0.16 -11.34
CA ASN A 8 -14.85 1.15 -12.34
C ASN A 8 -15.92 1.22 -13.44
N ILE A 9 -17.08 1.82 -13.12
CA ILE A 9 -18.25 1.88 -14.03
C ILE A 9 -17.99 2.88 -15.15
N LYS A 10 -17.26 2.44 -16.18
CA LYS A 10 -17.00 3.21 -17.41
C LYS A 10 -17.86 2.75 -18.60
N ASN A 11 -18.42 1.53 -18.56
CA ASN A 11 -19.33 0.96 -19.58
C ASN A 11 -20.06 -0.31 -19.09
N ASN A 12 -21.14 -0.71 -19.77
CA ASN A 12 -22.00 -1.87 -19.47
C ASN A 12 -21.52 -3.20 -20.13
N GLN A 13 -20.25 -3.60 -19.99
CA GLN A 13 -19.74 -4.88 -20.52
C GLN A 13 -19.30 -5.84 -19.41
N SER A 14 -19.00 -7.10 -19.75
CA SER A 14 -18.72 -8.16 -18.77
C SER A 14 -17.56 -7.82 -17.83
N ASN A 15 -17.84 -7.80 -16.52
CA ASN A 15 -16.87 -7.46 -15.49
C ASN A 15 -15.85 -8.60 -15.30
N LYS A 16 -14.56 -8.29 -15.35
CA LYS A 16 -13.53 -9.14 -14.75
C LYS A 16 -13.19 -8.53 -13.39
N THR A 17 -13.43 -9.30 -12.33
CA THR A 17 -13.15 -8.89 -10.96
C THR A 17 -11.79 -9.40 -10.54
N LEU A 18 -10.98 -8.52 -9.98
CA LEU A 18 -9.64 -8.79 -9.48
C LEU A 18 -9.60 -8.57 -7.98
N LYS A 19 -9.02 -9.52 -7.23
CA LYS A 19 -8.80 -9.37 -5.79
C LYS A 19 -7.42 -8.81 -5.53
N LEU A 20 -7.39 -7.60 -4.99
CA LEU A 20 -6.18 -6.93 -4.55
C LEU A 20 -6.12 -6.89 -3.02
N VAL A 21 -5.00 -7.29 -2.44
CA VAL A 21 -4.76 -7.18 -1.00
C VAL A 21 -3.65 -6.17 -0.73
N GLN A 22 -3.97 -5.17 0.08
CA GLN A 22 -3.01 -4.19 0.59
C GLN A 22 -2.54 -4.59 1.99
N ILE A 23 -1.22 -4.62 2.14
CA ILE A 23 -0.51 -4.64 3.42
C ILE A 23 0.42 -3.43 3.50
N THR A 24 0.65 -2.91 4.70
CA THR A 24 1.47 -1.71 4.90
C THR A 24 1.88 -1.58 6.35
N ASP A 25 2.93 -0.81 6.61
CA ASP A 25 3.29 -0.35 7.95
C ASP A 25 3.33 -1.51 8.95
N THR A 26 4.15 -2.53 8.69
CA THR A 26 4.39 -3.57 9.70
C THR A 26 5.41 -3.11 10.72
N GLN A 27 6.37 -2.28 10.30
CA GLN A 27 7.51 -1.80 11.09
C GLN A 27 8.11 -2.92 11.95
N ILE A 28 8.52 -4.01 11.29
CA ILE A 28 9.10 -5.19 11.93
C ILE A 28 10.26 -4.74 12.81
N GLY A 29 10.21 -5.10 14.09
CA GLY A 29 11.14 -4.57 15.09
C GLY A 29 10.59 -4.77 16.49
N SER A 30 10.86 -3.81 17.37
CA SER A 30 10.54 -3.91 18.81
C SER A 30 9.08 -4.24 19.12
N PHE A 31 8.12 -3.81 18.28
CA PHE A 31 6.68 -3.96 18.55
C PHE A 31 5.97 -4.93 17.59
N TYR A 32 6.66 -5.37 16.55
CA TYR A 32 6.14 -6.29 15.53
C TYR A 32 7.19 -7.36 15.20
N GLY A 33 7.04 -8.53 15.80
CA GLY A 33 8.00 -9.65 15.65
C GLY A 33 7.62 -10.67 14.59
N MET A 34 8.49 -11.67 14.41
CA MET A 34 8.36 -12.72 13.38
C MET A 34 7.06 -13.52 13.47
N LYS A 35 6.55 -13.79 14.67
CA LYS A 35 5.25 -14.47 14.81
C LYS A 35 4.11 -13.67 14.15
N LYS A 36 4.02 -12.36 14.40
CA LYS A 36 2.99 -11.50 13.78
C LYS A 36 3.19 -11.40 12.27
N LEU A 37 4.43 -11.41 11.80
CA LEU A 37 4.75 -11.47 10.37
C LEU A 37 4.20 -12.76 9.75
N SER A 38 4.46 -13.91 10.38
CA SER A 38 3.96 -15.21 9.91
C SER A 38 2.42 -15.27 9.93
N ASP A 39 1.79 -14.85 11.03
CA ASP A 39 0.33 -14.79 11.17
C ASP A 39 -0.30 -13.88 10.07
N MET A 40 0.36 -12.75 9.74
CA MET A 40 -0.07 -11.85 8.66
C MET A 40 0.02 -12.53 7.30
N VAL A 41 1.13 -13.22 7.01
CA VAL A 41 1.32 -13.96 5.74
C VAL A 41 0.23 -15.02 5.58
N ASP A 42 -0.05 -15.80 6.62
CA ASP A 42 -1.12 -16.79 6.60
C ASP A 42 -2.48 -16.14 6.37
N LYS A 43 -2.71 -14.98 6.98
CA LYS A 43 -3.95 -14.23 6.78
C LYS A 43 -4.07 -13.72 5.34
N VAL A 44 -3.01 -13.19 4.73
CA VAL A 44 -3.00 -12.75 3.33
C VAL A 44 -3.28 -13.92 2.39
N ASN A 45 -2.61 -15.06 2.59
CA ASN A 45 -2.81 -16.24 1.76
C ASN A 45 -4.25 -16.77 1.84
N SER A 46 -4.91 -16.67 3.00
CA SER A 46 -6.32 -17.06 3.15
C SER A 46 -7.30 -16.23 2.29
N LEU A 47 -6.86 -15.08 1.75
CA LEU A 47 -7.69 -14.20 0.91
C LEU A 47 -7.66 -14.60 -0.57
N ASN A 48 -6.71 -15.45 -0.98
CA ASN A 48 -6.53 -15.87 -2.37
C ASN A 48 -6.46 -14.66 -3.33
N ALA A 49 -5.53 -13.75 -3.05
CA ALA A 49 -5.37 -12.52 -3.81
C ALA A 49 -4.81 -12.77 -5.21
N ASP A 50 -5.25 -12.00 -6.19
CA ASP A 50 -4.61 -11.95 -7.50
C ASP A 50 -3.37 -11.04 -7.46
N ILE A 51 -3.50 -9.90 -6.78
CA ILE A 51 -2.40 -8.94 -6.59
C ILE A 51 -2.23 -8.66 -5.11
N VAL A 52 -0.99 -8.68 -4.63
CA VAL A 52 -0.64 -8.18 -3.29
C VAL A 52 0.22 -6.93 -3.43
N VAL A 53 -0.14 -5.86 -2.73
CA VAL A 53 0.65 -4.62 -2.68
C VAL A 53 1.13 -4.34 -1.26
N PHE A 54 2.41 -3.97 -1.13
CA PHE A 54 3.02 -3.50 0.11
C PHE A 54 3.29 -2.00 0.01
N THR A 55 2.47 -1.16 0.65
CA THR A 55 2.56 0.30 0.50
C THR A 55 3.56 0.97 1.45
N GLY A 56 4.70 0.33 1.70
CA GLY A 56 5.82 0.87 2.48
C GLY A 56 5.82 0.56 3.99
N ASP A 57 6.94 0.88 4.62
CA ASP A 57 7.25 0.69 6.05
C ASP A 57 7.21 -0.77 6.52
N LEU A 58 7.99 -1.62 5.86
CA LEU A 58 8.15 -3.01 6.28
C LEU A 58 8.98 -3.10 7.55
N ILE A 59 10.14 -2.44 7.59
CA ILE A 59 11.15 -2.58 8.63
C ILE A 59 11.24 -1.32 9.49
N ASP A 60 11.67 -1.48 10.74
CA ASP A 60 11.93 -0.37 11.65
C ASP A 60 13.44 -0.15 11.86
N SER A 61 13.78 1.01 12.42
CA SER A 61 15.11 1.31 12.95
C SER A 61 15.67 0.21 13.88
N SER A 62 14.79 -0.45 14.62
CA SER A 62 15.10 -1.52 15.57
C SER A 62 15.20 -2.93 14.96
N THR A 63 14.89 -3.13 13.67
CA THR A 63 15.03 -4.45 13.04
C THR A 63 16.49 -4.89 13.07
N LYS A 64 16.77 -6.09 13.59
CA LYS A 64 18.12 -6.65 13.61
C LYS A 64 18.51 -7.15 12.22
N LYS A 65 19.77 -6.95 11.83
CA LYS A 65 20.29 -7.47 10.54
C LYS A 65 20.20 -9.00 10.43
N ALA A 66 20.29 -9.71 11.55
CA ALA A 66 20.14 -11.17 11.59
C ALA A 66 18.75 -11.64 11.13
N ASP A 67 17.71 -10.80 11.28
CA ASP A 67 16.33 -11.17 11.01
C ASP A 67 15.94 -11.01 9.52
N LEU A 68 16.74 -10.27 8.72
CA LEU A 68 16.37 -9.91 7.33
C LEU A 68 16.13 -11.13 6.43
N LYS A 69 16.92 -12.19 6.63
CA LYS A 69 16.74 -13.45 5.90
C LYS A 69 15.40 -14.10 6.24
N GLU A 70 15.04 -14.13 7.52
CA GLU A 70 13.77 -14.70 7.97
C GLU A 70 12.57 -13.86 7.51
N ILE A 71 12.70 -12.53 7.50
CA ILE A 71 11.68 -11.61 6.98
C ILE A 71 11.41 -11.94 5.51
N SER A 72 12.45 -11.96 4.68
CA SER A 72 12.28 -12.26 3.24
C SER A 72 11.73 -13.67 3.01
N SER A 73 12.10 -14.64 3.85
CA SER A 73 11.62 -16.02 3.75
C SER A 73 10.14 -16.15 4.12
N ASN A 74 9.67 -15.40 5.12
CA ASN A 74 8.25 -15.32 5.46
C ASN A 74 7.45 -14.63 4.35
N LEU A 75 7.88 -13.45 3.89
CA LEU A 75 7.18 -12.72 2.82
C LEU A 75 7.16 -13.49 1.49
N LYS A 76 8.18 -14.30 1.20
CA LYS A 76 8.20 -15.16 0.00
C LYS A 76 7.03 -16.15 -0.03
N ARG A 77 6.52 -16.58 1.13
CA ARG A 77 5.36 -17.47 1.23
C ARG A 77 4.03 -16.81 0.85
N ILE A 78 3.98 -15.47 0.74
CA ILE A 78 2.77 -14.79 0.27
C ILE A 78 2.46 -15.30 -1.12
N ASP A 79 1.27 -15.82 -1.33
CA ASP A 79 0.80 -16.28 -2.63
C ASP A 79 -0.09 -15.20 -3.28
N ALA A 80 0.14 -14.96 -4.56
CA ALA A 80 -0.59 -13.98 -5.36
C ALA A 80 -0.67 -14.51 -6.80
N ASN A 81 -1.89 -14.67 -7.33
CA ASN A 81 -2.08 -15.37 -8.60
C ASN A 81 -1.42 -14.66 -9.79
N LEU A 82 -1.26 -13.33 -9.73
CA LEU A 82 -0.71 -12.52 -10.81
C LEU A 82 0.60 -11.85 -10.42
N ALA A 83 0.61 -11.07 -9.33
CA ALA A 83 1.78 -10.23 -9.03
C ALA A 83 1.85 -9.74 -7.58
N LYS A 84 3.06 -9.33 -7.19
CA LYS A 84 3.33 -8.66 -5.91
C LYS A 84 4.09 -7.36 -6.17
N PHE A 85 3.61 -6.24 -5.64
CA PHE A 85 4.28 -4.94 -5.79
C PHE A 85 4.56 -4.30 -4.44
N SER A 86 5.64 -3.55 -4.35
CA SER A 86 5.96 -2.76 -3.17
C SER A 86 6.42 -1.37 -3.57
N ILE A 87 6.23 -0.41 -2.69
CA ILE A 87 6.88 0.91 -2.74
C ILE A 87 7.69 1.09 -1.45
N PHE A 88 8.56 2.09 -1.38
CA PHE A 88 9.19 2.44 -0.11
C PHE A 88 8.20 3.16 0.81
N GLY A 89 8.35 2.95 2.12
CA GLY A 89 7.95 3.92 3.12
C GLY A 89 9.15 4.62 3.73
N ASN A 90 8.90 5.67 4.50
CA ASN A 90 9.96 6.49 5.07
C ASN A 90 10.82 5.74 6.10
N HIS A 91 10.30 4.72 6.80
CA HIS A 91 11.09 3.90 7.73
C HIS A 91 12.07 3.00 6.98
N ASP A 92 11.75 2.58 5.76
CA ASP A 92 12.60 1.70 4.96
C ASP A 92 13.89 2.41 4.49
N TYR A 93 13.87 3.75 4.40
CA TYR A 93 15.05 4.58 4.13
C TYR A 93 15.92 4.86 5.37
N ARG A 94 15.33 4.91 6.56
CA ARG A 94 16.02 5.34 7.78
C ARG A 94 17.21 4.45 8.08
N ASN A 95 18.22 5.01 8.77
CA ASN A 95 19.40 4.29 9.23
C ASN A 95 20.14 3.51 8.12
N ASN A 96 20.16 4.05 6.90
CA ASN A 96 20.79 3.42 5.73
C ASN A 96 20.22 2.02 5.40
N ARG A 97 18.94 1.80 5.68
CA ARG A 97 18.27 0.49 5.48
C ARG A 97 17.65 0.30 4.11
N LYS A 98 17.74 1.31 3.22
CA LYS A 98 17.22 1.25 1.84
C LYS A 98 17.60 -0.05 1.13
N LYS A 99 18.91 -0.40 1.14
CA LYS A 99 19.41 -1.62 0.50
C LYS A 99 18.87 -2.90 1.13
N ASP A 100 18.69 -2.92 2.45
CA ASP A 100 18.13 -4.07 3.15
C ASP A 100 16.68 -4.30 2.73
N TYR A 101 15.89 -3.23 2.61
CA TYR A 101 14.51 -3.30 2.12
C TYR A 101 14.43 -3.78 0.67
N GLU A 102 15.23 -3.19 -0.22
CA GLU A 102 15.32 -3.60 -1.64
C GLU A 102 15.63 -5.11 -1.76
N GLU A 103 16.59 -5.60 -0.98
CA GLU A 103 16.97 -7.01 -0.99
C GLU A 103 15.86 -7.91 -0.45
N ILE A 104 15.19 -7.50 0.63
CA ILE A 104 14.05 -8.24 1.19
C ILE A 104 12.93 -8.36 0.17
N MET A 105 12.48 -7.24 -0.42
CA MET A 105 11.37 -7.25 -1.37
C MET A 105 11.69 -8.08 -2.60
N LYS A 106 12.90 -7.92 -3.16
CA LYS A 106 13.39 -8.73 -4.29
C LYS A 106 13.39 -10.23 -3.96
N LYS A 107 13.95 -10.63 -2.81
CA LYS A 107 13.98 -12.06 -2.40
C LYS A 107 12.60 -12.65 -2.11
N SER A 108 11.65 -11.80 -1.75
CA SER A 108 10.26 -12.17 -1.46
C SER A 108 9.39 -12.26 -2.72
N GLY A 109 9.93 -11.87 -3.88
CA GLY A 109 9.22 -11.87 -5.17
C GLY A 109 8.33 -10.65 -5.37
N PHE A 110 8.55 -9.56 -4.63
CA PHE A 110 7.89 -8.28 -4.87
C PHE A 110 8.67 -7.47 -5.91
N LYS A 111 7.96 -6.89 -6.89
CA LYS A 111 8.50 -5.85 -7.77
C LYS A 111 8.43 -4.52 -7.02
N LEU A 112 9.58 -3.96 -6.69
CA LEU A 112 9.69 -2.64 -6.09
C LEU A 112 9.51 -1.55 -7.15
N LEU A 113 8.50 -0.71 -6.99
CA LEU A 113 8.20 0.43 -7.85
C LEU A 113 8.69 1.71 -7.18
N VAL A 114 9.53 2.47 -7.88
CA VAL A 114 10.12 3.73 -7.38
C VAL A 114 10.02 4.76 -8.49
N ASN A 115 8.93 5.53 -8.49
CA ASN A 115 8.55 6.37 -9.62
C ASN A 115 8.48 5.55 -10.92
N ASP A 116 7.88 4.37 -10.83
CA ASP A 116 7.82 3.38 -11.90
C ASP A 116 6.41 2.80 -11.98
N GLU A 117 6.12 2.12 -13.08
CA GLU A 117 4.83 1.49 -13.30
C GLU A 117 4.93 0.10 -13.91
N GLU A 118 3.88 -0.69 -13.67
CA GLU A 118 3.70 -1.98 -14.32
C GLU A 118 2.27 -2.15 -14.83
N LYS A 119 2.15 -2.54 -16.10
CA LYS A 119 0.87 -2.90 -16.70
C LYS A 119 0.65 -4.41 -16.60
N ILE A 120 -0.49 -4.80 -16.04
CA ILE A 120 -0.97 -6.18 -16.05
C ILE A 120 -2.16 -6.25 -17.02
N TYR A 121 -2.00 -7.07 -18.06
CA TYR A 121 -3.04 -7.34 -19.04
C TYR A 121 -3.90 -8.49 -18.52
N LEU A 122 -5.17 -8.19 -18.19
CA LEU A 122 -6.10 -9.21 -17.70
C LEU A 122 -6.71 -10.01 -18.86
N ASP A 123 -6.83 -9.39 -20.03
CA ASP A 123 -7.15 -10.00 -21.32
C ASP A 123 -6.65 -9.06 -22.44
N ASN A 124 -7.05 -9.30 -23.69
CA ASN A 124 -6.60 -8.52 -24.85
C ASN A 124 -7.10 -7.06 -24.87
N LYS A 125 -7.98 -6.66 -23.94
CA LYS A 125 -8.59 -5.32 -23.90
C LYS A 125 -8.43 -4.63 -22.55
N LYS A 126 -8.34 -5.38 -21.45
CA LYS A 126 -8.36 -4.84 -20.08
C LYS A 126 -6.98 -4.81 -19.45
N VAL A 127 -6.61 -3.65 -18.92
CA VAL A 127 -5.32 -3.39 -18.29
C VAL A 127 -5.50 -2.75 -16.93
N ILE A 128 -4.77 -3.26 -15.94
CA ILE A 128 -4.51 -2.54 -14.70
C ILE A 128 -3.09 -2.02 -14.72
N ASN A 129 -2.92 -0.72 -14.51
CA ASN A 129 -1.64 -0.06 -14.41
C ASN A 129 -1.34 0.22 -12.93
N ILE A 130 -0.30 -0.42 -12.41
CA ILE A 130 0.16 -0.28 -11.04
C ILE A 130 1.29 0.75 -11.03
N ILE A 131 1.06 1.90 -10.42
CA ILE A 131 1.99 3.04 -10.43
C ILE A 131 2.51 3.22 -9.01
N GLY A 132 3.82 3.17 -8.80
CA GLY A 132 4.43 3.39 -7.50
C GLY A 132 5.25 4.66 -7.47
N LEU A 133 5.00 5.53 -6.50
CA LEU A 133 5.85 6.70 -6.22
C LEU A 133 6.92 6.35 -5.18
N ASP A 134 8.05 7.05 -5.25
CA ASP A 134 9.00 7.10 -4.14
C ASP A 134 8.42 7.92 -2.97
N GLU A 135 8.93 7.71 -1.76
CA GLU A 135 8.47 8.44 -0.56
C GLU A 135 9.10 9.85 -0.48
N ILE A 136 8.39 10.81 0.14
CA ILE A 136 8.78 12.24 0.11
C ILE A 136 9.79 12.65 1.19
N LEU A 137 9.91 11.92 2.29
CA LEU A 137 10.72 12.33 3.44
C LEU A 137 12.23 12.09 3.23
N SER A 138 12.63 11.05 2.50
CA SER A 138 14.04 10.75 2.17
C SER A 138 14.27 10.39 0.70
N GLY A 139 13.21 10.15 -0.06
CA GLY A 139 13.22 9.90 -1.49
C GLY A 139 12.93 11.15 -2.33
N ASN A 140 12.52 10.94 -3.57
CA ASN A 140 12.16 12.01 -4.50
C ASN A 140 10.98 11.59 -5.40
N PRO A 141 9.72 11.74 -4.97
CA PRO A 141 8.56 11.36 -5.77
C PRO A 141 8.51 12.17 -7.07
N ASN A 142 8.30 11.46 -8.19
CA ASN A 142 8.18 12.06 -9.52
C ASN A 142 6.74 11.99 -10.00
N PHE A 143 5.97 13.06 -9.75
CA PHE A 143 4.57 13.14 -10.17
C PHE A 143 4.37 13.19 -11.69
N LYS A 144 5.43 13.42 -12.48
CA LYS A 144 5.33 13.45 -13.94
C LYS A 144 4.93 12.11 -14.55
N ILE A 145 5.14 11.00 -13.85
CA ILE A 145 4.69 9.68 -14.28
C ILE A 145 3.16 9.64 -14.52
N LEU A 146 2.41 10.54 -13.88
CA LEU A 146 0.96 10.63 -13.99
C LEU A 146 0.50 11.60 -15.09
N GLU A 147 1.37 12.43 -15.66
CA GLU A 147 0.95 13.52 -16.56
C GLU A 147 0.28 13.04 -17.85
N ASN A 148 0.64 11.85 -18.35
CA ASN A 148 0.10 11.27 -19.58
C ASN A 148 -0.98 10.20 -19.31
N LYS A 149 -1.60 10.23 -18.13
CA LYS A 149 -2.61 9.26 -17.72
C LYS A 149 -3.95 9.94 -17.51
N ASP A 150 -5.00 9.20 -17.84
CA ASP A 150 -6.38 9.63 -17.63
C ASP A 150 -7.19 8.47 -17.04
N SER A 151 -7.79 8.70 -15.87
CA SER A 151 -8.73 7.78 -15.20
C SER A 151 -10.01 7.59 -16.00
N LYS A 152 -10.23 8.26 -17.13
CA LYS A 152 -11.42 8.07 -17.98
C LYS A 152 -11.20 7.10 -19.14
N VAL A 153 -9.98 6.62 -19.35
CA VAL A 153 -9.71 5.64 -20.41
C VAL A 153 -10.48 4.34 -20.12
N VAL A 154 -11.27 3.89 -21.09
CA VAL A 154 -12.08 2.67 -21.01
C VAL A 154 -11.18 1.44 -21.03
N ASN A 155 -11.52 0.40 -20.28
CA ASN A 155 -10.72 -0.81 -20.06
C ASN A 155 -9.36 -0.61 -19.37
N GLU A 156 -9.07 0.59 -18.88
CA GLU A 156 -7.87 0.86 -18.07
C GLU A 156 -8.24 1.22 -16.62
N PHE A 157 -7.47 0.69 -15.69
CA PHE A 157 -7.54 1.03 -14.27
C PHE A 157 -6.15 1.47 -13.78
N ASN A 158 -6.02 2.73 -13.39
CA ASN A 158 -4.78 3.30 -12.84
C ASN A 158 -4.82 3.20 -11.30
N LEU A 159 -4.07 2.25 -10.76
CA LEU A 159 -3.85 2.11 -9.32
C LEU A 159 -2.58 2.84 -8.91
N LEU A 160 -2.70 3.87 -8.07
CA LEU A 160 -1.57 4.58 -7.51
C LEU A 160 -1.20 4.03 -6.13
N LEU A 161 0.07 3.71 -5.93
CA LEU A 161 0.67 3.38 -4.64
C LEU A 161 1.55 4.54 -4.21
N LEU A 162 1.27 5.10 -3.03
CA LEU A 162 2.07 6.14 -2.38
C LEU A 162 2.09 5.89 -0.88
N HIS A 163 3.20 6.19 -0.20
CA HIS A 163 3.27 5.95 1.24
C HIS A 163 2.57 7.07 2.01
N GLU A 164 2.98 8.32 1.79
CA GLU A 164 2.42 9.49 2.46
C GLU A 164 1.14 9.99 1.76
N PRO A 165 -0.03 9.95 2.43
CA PRO A 165 -1.30 10.22 1.78
C PRO A 165 -1.49 11.69 1.41
N ASP A 166 -0.94 12.66 2.16
CA ASP A 166 -1.12 14.09 1.85
C ASP A 166 -0.48 14.51 0.51
N LEU A 167 0.34 13.64 -0.11
CA LEU A 167 0.88 13.91 -1.45
C LEU A 167 -0.18 13.91 -2.55
N VAL A 168 -1.37 13.33 -2.34
CA VAL A 168 -2.45 13.38 -3.34
C VAL A 168 -2.85 14.81 -3.73
N ASP A 169 -2.66 15.78 -2.83
CA ASP A 169 -2.96 17.19 -3.12
C ASP A 169 -2.00 17.81 -4.14
N LYS A 170 -0.83 17.19 -4.34
CA LYS A 170 0.16 17.58 -5.35
C LYS A 170 -0.01 16.83 -6.68
N ILE A 171 -0.92 15.86 -6.72
CA ILE A 171 -1.11 14.94 -7.84
C ILE A 171 -2.35 15.34 -8.65
N LYS A 172 -2.28 15.14 -9.97
CA LYS A 172 -3.44 15.19 -10.86
C LYS A 172 -4.29 13.93 -10.65
N MET A 173 -5.16 13.96 -9.63
CA MET A 173 -5.97 12.78 -9.26
C MET A 173 -6.89 12.27 -10.37
N ASN A 174 -7.24 13.10 -11.37
CA ASN A 174 -7.96 12.65 -12.56
C ASN A 174 -7.17 11.63 -13.42
N SER A 175 -5.90 11.37 -13.11
CA SER A 175 -5.07 10.35 -13.72
C SER A 175 -5.12 8.99 -13.00
N VAL A 176 -5.85 8.89 -11.89
CA VAL A 176 -5.83 7.76 -10.95
C VAL A 176 -7.25 7.34 -10.61
N ASP A 177 -7.58 6.06 -10.78
CA ASP A 177 -8.89 5.52 -10.38
C ASP A 177 -8.94 5.27 -8.86
N LEU A 178 -7.87 4.70 -8.30
CA LEU A 178 -7.71 4.44 -6.87
C LEU A 178 -6.27 4.68 -6.41
N ALA A 179 -6.09 5.43 -5.33
CA ALA A 179 -4.82 5.61 -4.65
C ALA A 179 -4.82 4.85 -3.31
N LEU A 180 -3.75 4.11 -3.02
CA LEU A 180 -3.59 3.34 -1.79
C LEU A 180 -2.37 3.81 -1.01
N SER A 181 -2.57 4.09 0.27
CA SER A 181 -1.54 4.61 1.16
C SER A 181 -1.56 4.01 2.56
N GLY A 182 -0.46 4.24 3.27
CA GLY A 182 -0.22 3.81 4.64
C GLY A 182 0.21 4.98 5.51
N HIS A 183 1.39 4.88 6.14
CA HIS A 183 2.16 5.93 6.81
C HIS A 183 1.58 6.44 8.14
N THR A 184 0.29 6.72 8.16
CA THR A 184 -0.38 7.41 9.28
C THR A 184 -0.63 6.50 10.47
N HIS A 185 -0.55 5.19 10.27
CA HIS A 185 -1.07 4.16 11.15
C HIS A 185 -2.54 4.35 11.53
N GLY A 186 -3.32 5.17 10.81
CA GLY A 186 -4.66 5.57 11.26
C GLY A 186 -4.66 6.54 12.44
N GLY A 187 -3.51 7.06 12.88
CA GLY A 187 -3.32 7.66 14.20
C GLY A 187 -3.48 6.60 15.29
N GLN A 188 -2.37 6.09 15.82
CA GLN A 188 -2.38 4.93 16.75
C GLN A 188 -3.37 5.08 17.92
N ILE A 189 -3.56 6.31 18.39
CA ILE A 189 -4.59 6.68 19.37
C ILE A 189 -5.60 7.59 18.68
N ARG A 190 -6.84 7.11 18.54
CA ARG A 190 -7.97 7.90 18.05
C ARG A 190 -8.93 8.16 19.19
N ILE A 191 -9.45 9.38 19.27
CA ILE A 191 -10.54 9.72 20.19
C ILE A 191 -11.84 9.69 19.39
N PRO A 192 -12.90 9.03 19.87
CA PRO A 192 -14.22 9.07 19.23
C PRO A 192 -14.63 10.51 18.91
N PHE A 193 -15.14 10.73 17.69
CA PHE A 193 -15.56 12.05 17.15
C PHE A 193 -14.45 13.10 16.93
N LYS A 194 -13.28 12.98 17.58
CA LYS A 194 -12.15 13.92 17.41
C LYS A 194 -11.08 13.42 16.44
N GLY A 195 -10.98 12.12 16.22
CA GLY A 195 -10.00 11.53 15.28
C GLY A 195 -8.63 11.27 15.91
N ALA A 196 -7.59 11.25 15.08
CA ALA A 196 -6.23 10.94 15.50
C ALA A 196 -5.64 12.03 16.41
N LEU A 197 -5.00 11.65 17.52
CA LEU A 197 -4.31 12.62 18.39
C LEU A 197 -2.98 13.10 17.81
N ALA A 198 -2.31 12.25 17.06
CA ALA A 198 -1.03 12.54 16.44
C ALA A 198 -0.88 11.71 15.18
N THR A 199 -0.31 12.34 14.15
CA THR A 199 0.07 11.71 12.89
C THR A 199 1.44 12.23 12.44
N PRO A 200 2.17 11.47 11.61
CA PRO A 200 3.43 11.93 11.04
C PRO A 200 3.24 13.12 10.06
N PRO A 201 4.34 13.82 9.67
CA PRO A 201 4.31 14.78 8.57
C PRO A 201 3.78 14.13 7.28
N TYR A 202 3.03 14.86 6.46
CA TYR A 202 2.38 14.33 5.24
C TYR A 202 1.32 13.23 5.48
N GLY A 203 0.79 13.16 6.70
CA GLY A 203 -0.34 12.31 7.08
C GLY A 203 -1.35 13.00 7.99
N ARG A 204 -1.56 14.31 7.81
CA ARG A 204 -2.40 15.14 8.69
C ARG A 204 -3.80 15.32 8.14
N GLU A 205 -3.93 15.54 6.83
CA GLU A 205 -5.22 15.77 6.19
C GLU A 205 -5.96 14.44 5.99
N TYR A 206 -5.24 13.43 5.52
CA TYR A 206 -5.80 12.12 5.24
C TYR A 206 -5.22 11.09 6.20
N THR A 207 -6.01 10.67 7.19
CA THR A 207 -5.51 9.86 8.31
C THR A 207 -5.97 8.43 8.29
N LYS A 208 -7.18 8.12 7.80
CA LYS A 208 -7.71 6.75 7.80
C LYS A 208 -8.95 6.63 6.93
N GLY A 209 -9.04 5.55 6.16
CA GLY A 209 -10.22 5.17 5.38
C GLY A 209 -10.27 5.85 4.03
N PHE A 210 -11.46 5.89 3.43
CA PHE A 210 -11.68 6.48 2.11
C PHE A 210 -11.81 8.00 2.16
N TYR A 211 -11.27 8.62 1.12
CA TYR A 211 -11.43 10.03 0.80
C TYR A 211 -11.73 10.18 -0.68
N ASN A 212 -12.67 11.06 -1.02
CA ASN A 212 -12.94 11.42 -2.41
C ASN A 212 -12.19 12.71 -2.75
N ILE A 213 -11.20 12.60 -3.63
CA ILE A 213 -10.38 13.72 -4.09
C ILE A 213 -10.78 14.06 -5.53
N LYS A 214 -11.66 15.05 -5.65
CA LYS A 214 -12.15 15.56 -6.95
C LYS A 214 -12.70 14.44 -7.85
N GLY A 215 -13.48 13.51 -7.28
CA GLY A 215 -14.11 12.41 -8.01
C GLY A 215 -13.31 11.11 -8.07
N ASN A 216 -12.08 11.06 -7.53
CA ASN A 216 -11.23 9.86 -7.49
C ASN A 216 -11.00 9.42 -6.05
N GLU A 217 -10.69 8.15 -5.84
CA GLU A 217 -10.61 7.59 -4.48
C GLU A 217 -9.18 7.51 -3.95
N LEU A 218 -9.01 7.89 -2.69
CA LEU A 218 -7.84 7.59 -1.87
C LEU A 218 -8.28 6.70 -0.70
N TYR A 219 -7.56 5.62 -0.47
CA TYR A 219 -7.67 4.83 0.76
C TYR A 219 -6.39 4.97 1.61
N VAL A 220 -6.57 5.34 2.89
CA VAL A 220 -5.49 5.41 3.88
C VAL A 220 -5.64 4.26 4.89
N SER A 221 -4.70 3.32 4.86
CA SER A 221 -4.71 2.15 5.74
C SER A 221 -4.24 2.50 7.15
N SER A 222 -4.82 1.81 8.14
CA SER A 222 -4.37 1.89 9.53
C SER A 222 -3.04 1.18 9.78
N GLY A 223 -2.53 0.42 8.80
CA GLY A 223 -1.30 -0.36 8.96
C GLY A 223 -1.41 -1.50 9.97
N LEU A 224 -0.33 -2.24 10.14
CA LEU A 224 -0.28 -3.45 10.97
C LEU A 224 0.55 -3.30 12.26
N GLY A 225 1.60 -2.50 12.19
CA GLY A 225 2.65 -2.31 13.16
C GLY A 225 2.35 -1.24 14.19
N SER A 226 3.34 -0.79 14.94
CA SER A 226 3.22 0.38 15.80
C SER A 226 4.57 1.11 15.85
N THR A 227 4.54 2.42 15.95
CA THR A 227 5.71 3.29 16.00
C THR A 227 5.70 4.10 17.31
N LYS A 228 6.86 4.23 17.94
CA LYS A 228 7.11 4.95 19.22
C LYS A 228 6.38 4.41 20.47
N LEU A 229 5.10 4.07 20.37
CA LEU A 229 4.27 3.55 21.44
C LEU A 229 3.80 2.12 21.09
N PRO A 230 3.85 1.16 22.03
CA PRO A 230 3.51 -0.24 21.75
C PRO A 230 1.99 -0.51 21.78
N PHE A 231 1.14 0.52 21.78
CA PHE A 231 -0.30 0.35 21.92
C PHE A 231 -1.08 1.21 20.92
N ARG A 232 -2.23 0.66 20.51
CA ARG A 232 -3.23 1.33 19.68
C ARG A 232 -4.54 1.38 20.44
N LEU A 233 -5.21 2.55 20.42
CA LEU A 233 -6.47 2.76 21.12
C LEU A 233 -7.52 3.33 20.15
N PHE A 234 -8.68 2.66 20.11
CA PHE A 234 -9.78 2.92 19.15
C PHE A 234 -9.34 2.95 17.67
N ASN A 235 -8.24 2.24 17.36
CA ASN A 235 -7.70 2.15 16.02
C ASN A 235 -7.10 0.77 15.74
N ILE A 236 -7.94 -0.12 15.23
CA ILE A 236 -7.59 -1.52 15.00
C ILE A 236 -6.69 -1.63 13.76
N PRO A 237 -5.58 -2.41 13.82
CA PRO A 237 -4.76 -2.74 12.65
C PRO A 237 -5.55 -3.44 11.55
N GLU A 238 -5.15 -3.28 10.29
CA GLU A 238 -5.89 -3.87 9.18
C GLU A 238 -5.03 -4.37 8.02
N ILE A 239 -5.47 -5.51 7.48
CA ILE A 239 -5.21 -5.95 6.12
C ILE A 239 -6.46 -5.60 5.32
N VAL A 240 -6.29 -5.03 4.14
CA VAL A 240 -7.39 -4.53 3.33
C VAL A 240 -7.46 -5.31 2.02
N GLU A 241 -8.65 -5.82 1.71
CA GLU A 241 -8.96 -6.51 0.47
C GLU A 241 -9.87 -5.60 -0.37
N PHE A 242 -9.54 -5.45 -1.65
CA PHE A 242 -10.31 -4.74 -2.64
C PHE A 242 -10.72 -5.71 -3.75
N GLU A 243 -12.00 -5.75 -4.06
CA GLU A 243 -12.51 -6.37 -5.28
C GLU A 243 -12.65 -5.30 -6.36
N ILE A 244 -11.79 -5.32 -7.36
CA ILE A 244 -11.72 -4.31 -8.42
C ILE A 244 -12.38 -4.87 -9.67
N SER A 245 -13.48 -4.25 -10.12
CA SER A 245 -14.12 -4.60 -11.39
C SER A 245 -13.68 -3.65 -12.50
N ILE A 246 -13.03 -4.20 -13.53
CA ILE A 246 -12.58 -3.44 -14.71
C ILE A 246 -13.56 -3.68 -15.86
N ASN A 247 -14.07 -2.59 -16.43
CA ASN A 247 -15.07 -2.60 -17.51
C ASN A 247 -14.45 -2.39 -18.87
#